data_AF-A0A9D8JEH3-F1
#
_entry.id   AF-A0A9D8JEH3-F1
#
_cell.length_a   1.000
_cell.length_b   1.000
_cell.length_c   1.000
_cell.angle_alpha   90.00
_cell.angle_beta   90.00
_cell.angle_gamma   90.00
#
_symmetry.space_group_name_H-M   'P 1'
#
loop_
_entity.id
_entity.type
_entity.pdbx_description
1 polymer ?
#
loop_
_entity_poly.entity_id
_entity_poly.type
_entity_poly.pdbx_seq_one_letter_code
_entity_poly.pdbx_strand_id
1 'polypeptide(L)'
;MRRCSTLWTCLVVILMSNETWATPTVPATTNPEFDVTAEPAQPDWRYFIRAPEAEREKLWQYQIHRGKHLRHWSWGWRLGWVRACARSDRPYCHGVMREALYDRALVVRAEAATRLGRLYEGTQREDMIDLLVGAYKDTRNRRRGKPMFVQTRILYALHQIGGPKARLVGDTLSSEHELVRRYWQKLEHINAK
;
A
#
# COMPACT_ATOMS: atom_id res chain seq x y z
N MET A 1 -17.89 -5.32 68.00
CA MET A 1 -19.01 -5.78 67.16
C MET A 1 -18.41 -6.51 65.96
N ARG A 2 -18.27 -7.84 66.02
CA ARG A 2 -19.17 -8.88 65.47
C ARG A 2 -19.41 -8.80 63.95
N ARG A 3 -18.73 -9.73 63.24
CA ARG A 3 -19.14 -10.59 62.09
C ARG A 3 -19.64 -9.89 60.81
N CYS A 4 -19.13 -10.30 59.65
CA CYS A 4 -19.70 -11.41 58.88
C CYS A 4 -18.88 -11.76 57.63
N SER A 5 -18.68 -13.06 57.48
CA SER A 5 -18.14 -13.77 56.32
C SER A 5 -19.08 -13.70 55.12
N THR A 6 -18.55 -13.67 53.89
CA THR A 6 -18.91 -14.67 52.87
C THR A 6 -17.92 -14.62 51.70
N LEU A 7 -17.07 -15.65 51.65
CA LEU A 7 -16.34 -16.06 50.45
C LEU A 7 -17.35 -16.72 49.50
N TRP A 8 -17.50 -16.18 48.30
CA TRP A 8 -18.21 -16.84 47.20
C TRP A 8 -17.21 -17.21 46.12
N THR A 9 -16.68 -18.42 46.25
CA THR A 9 -15.86 -19.08 45.22
C THR A 9 -16.81 -19.64 44.18
N CYS A 10 -17.10 -18.88 43.12
CA CYS A 10 -17.76 -19.40 41.93
C CYS A 10 -16.74 -20.21 41.12
N LEU A 11 -16.69 -21.50 41.39
CA LEU A 11 -15.97 -22.49 40.59
C LEU A 11 -16.73 -22.69 39.27
N VAL A 12 -16.35 -21.95 38.23
CA VAL A 12 -16.87 -22.18 36.86
C VAL A 12 -16.09 -23.34 36.26
N VAL A 13 -16.73 -24.51 36.22
CA VAL A 13 -16.27 -25.66 35.45
C VAL A 13 -16.47 -25.35 33.98
N ILE A 14 -15.41 -24.87 33.32
CA ILE A 14 -15.37 -24.73 31.86
C ILE A 14 -15.18 -26.16 31.30
N LEU A 15 -16.28 -26.77 30.86
CA LEU A 15 -16.25 -27.91 29.95
C LEU A 15 -15.56 -27.45 28.66
N MET A 16 -14.28 -27.77 28.54
CA MET A 16 -13.54 -27.64 27.28
C MET A 16 -14.04 -28.72 26.33
N SER A 17 -15.11 -28.41 25.61
CA SER A 17 -15.49 -29.14 24.41
C SER A 17 -14.31 -29.05 23.44
N ASN A 18 -13.63 -30.18 23.21
CA ASN A 18 -12.66 -30.36 22.15
C ASN A 18 -13.40 -30.32 20.79
N GLU A 19 -13.95 -29.15 20.45
CA GLU A 19 -14.34 -28.86 19.09
C GLU A 19 -13.05 -28.62 18.32
N THR A 20 -12.52 -29.70 17.73
CA THR A 20 -11.53 -29.60 16.66
C THR A 20 -12.20 -28.82 15.53
N TRP A 21 -12.00 -27.51 15.50
CA TRP A 21 -12.38 -26.65 14.38
C TRP A 21 -11.67 -27.21 13.16
N ALA A 22 -12.41 -28.00 12.36
CA ALA A 22 -11.94 -28.49 11.08
C ALA A 22 -11.49 -27.26 10.29
N THR A 23 -10.18 -27.15 10.06
CA THR A 23 -9.63 -26.05 9.28
C THR A 23 -10.34 -26.10 7.93
N PRO A 24 -11.10 -25.06 7.53
CA PRO A 24 -11.81 -25.09 6.28
C PRO A 24 -10.77 -25.32 5.18
N THR A 25 -10.82 -26.52 4.60
CA THR A 25 -9.93 -26.92 3.51
C THR A 25 -10.42 -26.14 2.32
N VAL A 26 -9.81 -24.97 2.09
CA VAL A 26 -10.04 -24.20 0.86
C VAL A 26 -9.69 -25.17 -0.28
N PRO A 27 -10.66 -25.55 -1.14
CA PRO A 27 -10.38 -26.48 -2.21
C PRO A 27 -9.21 -25.92 -3.02
N ALA A 28 -8.17 -26.74 -3.20
CA ALA A 28 -7.03 -26.43 -4.04
C ALA A 28 -7.58 -26.19 -5.45
N THR A 29 -7.86 -24.92 -5.75
CA THR A 29 -8.37 -24.51 -7.04
C THR A 29 -7.19 -24.67 -7.98
N THR A 30 -7.30 -25.63 -8.90
CA THR A 30 -6.39 -25.78 -10.02
C THR A 30 -6.38 -24.45 -10.77
N ASN A 31 -5.33 -23.66 -10.51
CA ASN A 31 -4.98 -22.36 -11.06
C ASN A 31 -6.05 -21.76 -12.01
N PRO A 32 -7.04 -20.99 -11.51
CA PRO A 32 -7.93 -20.26 -12.41
C PRO A 32 -7.04 -19.33 -13.23
N GLU A 33 -7.08 -19.47 -14.55
CA GLU A 33 -6.36 -18.56 -15.43
C GLU A 33 -6.97 -17.15 -15.23
N PHE A 34 -6.34 -16.34 -14.36
CA PHE A 34 -6.77 -14.98 -14.12
C PHE A 34 -6.62 -14.18 -15.42
N ASP A 35 -7.74 -13.69 -15.96
CA ASP A 35 -7.69 -12.65 -16.97
C ASP A 35 -7.32 -11.33 -16.30
N VAL A 36 -6.03 -11.02 -16.33
CA VAL A 36 -5.49 -9.78 -15.77
C VAL A 36 -5.85 -8.55 -16.61
N THR A 37 -6.33 -8.73 -17.84
CA THR A 37 -6.66 -7.61 -18.75
C THR A 37 -8.08 -7.09 -18.52
N ALA A 38 -8.97 -7.94 -18.00
CA ALA A 38 -10.31 -7.58 -17.56
C ALA A 38 -10.31 -7.08 -16.11
N GLU A 39 -11.38 -6.36 -15.72
CA GLU A 39 -11.60 -6.05 -14.31
C GLU A 39 -11.77 -7.34 -13.50
N PRO A 40 -11.21 -7.41 -12.27
CA PRO A 40 -11.26 -8.63 -11.47
C PRO A 40 -12.70 -9.04 -11.20
N ALA A 41 -13.05 -10.27 -11.58
CA ALA A 41 -14.30 -10.87 -11.14
C ALA A 41 -14.30 -10.96 -9.60
N GLN A 42 -15.49 -10.91 -8.99
CA GLN A 42 -15.59 -10.93 -7.53
C GLN A 42 -14.91 -12.15 -6.87
N PRO A 43 -15.01 -13.39 -7.41
CA PRO A 43 -14.29 -14.53 -6.86
C PRO A 43 -12.77 -14.37 -6.92
N ASP A 44 -12.25 -13.92 -8.06
CA ASP A 44 -10.81 -13.71 -8.28
C ASP A 44 -10.25 -12.65 -7.35
N TRP A 45 -11.00 -11.55 -7.17
CA TRP A 45 -10.64 -10.51 -6.23
C TRP A 45 -10.58 -11.02 -4.79
N ARG A 46 -11.60 -11.78 -4.37
CA ARG A 46 -11.63 -12.38 -3.02
C ARG A 46 -10.47 -13.34 -2.81
N TYR A 47 -10.16 -14.16 -3.81
CA TYR A 47 -9.00 -15.05 -3.80
C TYR A 47 -7.72 -14.23 -3.62
N PHE A 48 -7.46 -13.26 -4.50
CA PHE A 48 -6.24 -12.45 -4.49
C PHE A 48 -6.01 -11.72 -3.15
N ILE A 49 -7.07 -11.14 -2.57
CA ILE A 49 -6.97 -10.41 -1.31
C ILE A 49 -6.64 -11.35 -0.14
N ARG A 50 -7.16 -12.58 -0.15
CA ARG A 50 -6.93 -13.59 0.90
C ARG A 50 -5.68 -14.43 0.67
N ALA A 51 -5.16 -14.45 -0.55
CA ALA A 51 -4.00 -15.24 -0.92
C ALA A 51 -2.79 -14.85 -0.05
N PRO A 52 -2.06 -15.84 0.51
CA PRO A 52 -0.77 -15.59 1.16
C PRO A 52 0.19 -14.86 0.23
N GLU A 53 1.17 -14.17 0.82
CA GLU A 53 2.18 -13.44 0.05
C GLU A 53 2.90 -14.33 -0.97
N ALA A 54 3.27 -15.55 -0.60
CA ALA A 54 3.92 -16.50 -1.49
C ALA A 54 3.05 -16.89 -2.69
N GLU A 55 1.73 -17.04 -2.51
CA GLU A 55 0.80 -17.34 -3.61
C GLU A 55 0.63 -16.14 -4.54
N ARG A 56 0.59 -14.92 -3.99
CA ARG A 56 0.63 -13.71 -4.79
C ARG A 56 1.92 -13.64 -5.60
N GLU A 57 3.07 -13.86 -4.99
CA GLU A 57 4.34 -13.88 -5.71
C GLU A 57 4.35 -14.89 -6.86
N LYS A 58 3.86 -16.11 -6.65
CA LYS A 58 3.68 -17.10 -7.73
C LYS A 58 2.79 -16.56 -8.86
N LEU A 59 1.65 -15.95 -8.53
CA LEU A 59 0.76 -15.34 -9.52
C LEU A 59 1.46 -14.23 -10.31
N TRP A 60 2.23 -13.37 -9.62
CA TRP A 60 3.01 -12.31 -10.27
C TRP A 60 4.03 -12.89 -11.24
N GLN A 61 4.85 -13.85 -10.78
CA GLN A 61 5.88 -14.48 -11.61
C GLN A 61 5.28 -15.23 -12.81
N TYR A 62 4.16 -15.93 -12.61
CA TYR A 62 3.42 -16.59 -13.68
C TYR A 62 3.02 -15.61 -14.79
N GLN A 63 2.47 -14.45 -14.42
CA GLN A 63 2.04 -13.43 -15.39
C GLN A 63 3.23 -12.75 -16.08
N ILE A 64 4.32 -12.47 -15.34
CA ILE A 64 5.55 -11.94 -15.92
C ILE A 64 6.16 -12.91 -16.94
N HIS A 65 6.17 -14.22 -16.65
CA HIS A 65 6.64 -15.25 -17.58
C HIS A 65 5.83 -15.27 -18.88
N ARG A 66 4.54 -14.92 -18.82
CA ARG A 66 3.66 -14.74 -19.99
C ARG A 66 3.80 -13.37 -20.68
N GLY A 67 4.81 -12.58 -20.29
CA GLY A 67 5.03 -11.22 -20.81
C GLY A 67 4.07 -10.16 -20.28
N LYS A 68 3.27 -10.47 -19.25
CA LYS A 68 2.26 -9.56 -18.69
C LYS A 68 2.82 -8.74 -17.52
N HIS A 69 3.46 -7.61 -17.84
CA HIS A 69 3.81 -6.54 -16.87
C HIS A 69 2.61 -5.76 -16.33
N LEU A 70 2.76 -5.04 -15.21
CA LEU A 70 1.67 -4.32 -14.50
C LEU A 70 0.84 -3.44 -15.45
N ARG A 71 1.49 -2.72 -16.37
CA ARG A 71 0.82 -1.85 -17.35
C ARG A 71 -0.25 -2.54 -18.20
N HIS A 72 -0.10 -3.84 -18.45
CA HIS A 72 -1.04 -4.64 -19.26
C HIS A 72 -2.29 -5.05 -18.49
N TRP A 73 -2.30 -4.88 -17.17
CA TRP A 73 -3.39 -5.33 -16.33
C TRP A 73 -4.51 -4.27 -16.32
N SER A 74 -5.74 -4.67 -16.02
CA SER A 74 -6.84 -3.74 -15.78
C SER A 74 -6.53 -2.82 -14.60
N TRP A 75 -7.18 -1.65 -14.54
CA TRP A 75 -6.83 -0.68 -13.51
C TRP A 75 -7.20 -1.19 -12.10
N GLY A 76 -8.28 -1.98 -11.97
CA GLY A 76 -8.66 -2.63 -10.72
C GLY A 76 -7.57 -3.58 -10.21
N TRP A 77 -7.02 -4.41 -11.09
CA TRP A 77 -5.90 -5.29 -10.74
C TRP A 77 -4.64 -4.52 -10.33
N ARG A 78 -4.26 -3.47 -11.08
CA ARG A 78 -3.10 -2.63 -10.73
C ARG A 78 -3.23 -2.04 -9.33
N LEU A 79 -4.42 -1.52 -9.01
CA LEU A 79 -4.71 -0.97 -7.69
C LEU A 79 -4.65 -2.05 -6.58
N GLY A 80 -5.13 -3.27 -6.88
CA GLY A 80 -5.01 -4.42 -5.98
C GLY A 80 -3.58 -4.75 -5.62
N TRP A 81 -2.70 -4.79 -6.62
CA TRP A 81 -1.28 -5.03 -6.41
C TRP A 81 -0.59 -3.96 -5.58
N VAL A 82 -0.86 -2.68 -5.86
CA VAL A 82 -0.34 -1.58 -5.03
C VAL A 82 -0.74 -1.74 -3.56
N ARG A 83 -1.99 -2.14 -3.30
CA ARG A 83 -2.48 -2.37 -1.94
C ARG A 83 -1.87 -3.61 -1.29
N ALA A 84 -1.71 -4.70 -2.04
CA ALA A 84 -1.06 -5.91 -1.54
C ALA A 84 0.41 -5.65 -1.18
N CYS A 85 1.11 -4.86 -2.00
CA CYS A 85 2.50 -4.49 -1.79
C CYS A 85 2.72 -3.39 -0.76
N ALA A 86 1.67 -2.76 -0.23
CA ALA A 86 1.78 -1.71 0.79
C ALA A 86 2.32 -2.18 2.14
N ARG A 87 2.50 -3.50 2.33
CA ARG A 87 2.95 -4.12 3.59
C ARG A 87 4.11 -5.10 3.39
N SER A 88 4.75 -5.07 2.22
CA SER A 88 5.76 -6.04 1.82
C SER A 88 6.99 -5.33 1.26
N ASP A 89 8.16 -5.72 1.75
CA ASP A 89 9.46 -5.28 1.26
C ASP A 89 10.07 -6.29 0.26
N ARG A 90 9.26 -7.22 -0.27
CA ARG A 90 9.73 -8.20 -1.25
C ARG A 90 10.18 -7.50 -2.54
N PRO A 91 11.22 -8.01 -3.23
CA PRO A 91 11.74 -7.39 -4.45
C PRO A 91 10.69 -7.17 -5.55
N TYR A 92 9.76 -8.11 -5.75
CA TYR A 92 8.70 -7.96 -6.75
C TYR A 92 7.76 -6.80 -6.41
N CYS A 93 7.53 -6.53 -5.12
CA CYS A 93 6.69 -5.41 -4.68
C CYS A 93 7.36 -4.07 -4.93
N HIS A 94 8.69 -3.98 -4.89
CA HIS A 94 9.39 -2.76 -5.33
C HIS A 94 9.17 -2.51 -6.82
N GLY A 95 9.22 -3.56 -7.64
CA GLY A 95 8.90 -3.49 -9.06
C GLY A 95 7.48 -3.00 -9.33
N VAL A 96 6.50 -3.58 -8.64
CA VAL A 96 5.09 -3.15 -8.70
C VAL A 96 4.93 -1.68 -8.33
N MET A 97 5.50 -1.26 -7.19
CA MET A 97 5.36 0.11 -6.69
C MET A 97 6.04 1.12 -7.62
N ARG A 98 7.21 0.77 -8.18
CA ARG A 98 7.90 1.58 -9.19
C ARG A 98 7.05 1.74 -10.44
N GLU A 99 6.55 0.65 -11.03
CA GLU A 99 5.68 0.75 -12.22
C GLU A 99 4.40 1.55 -11.92
N ALA A 100 3.80 1.35 -10.75
CA ALA A 100 2.55 2.00 -10.36
C ALA A 100 2.66 3.52 -10.17
N LEU A 101 3.80 4.04 -9.70
CA LEU A 101 4.06 5.48 -9.61
C LEU A 101 4.00 6.19 -10.97
N TYR A 102 4.24 5.44 -12.04
CA TYR A 102 4.24 5.90 -13.43
C TYR A 102 3.06 5.31 -14.23
N ASP A 103 2.02 4.82 -13.55
CA ASP A 103 0.88 4.22 -14.22
C ASP A 103 0.10 5.25 -15.05
N ARG A 104 -0.66 4.80 -16.06
CA ARG A 104 -1.55 5.69 -16.83
C ARG A 104 -2.71 6.25 -16.00
N ALA A 105 -3.22 5.49 -15.03
CA ALA A 105 -4.34 5.90 -14.20
C ALA A 105 -3.86 6.73 -13.01
N LEU A 106 -4.42 7.94 -12.86
CA LEU A 106 -4.10 8.87 -11.76
C LEU A 106 -4.25 8.21 -10.39
N VAL A 107 -5.35 7.46 -10.21
CA VAL A 107 -5.68 6.81 -8.94
C VAL A 107 -4.63 5.78 -8.52
N VAL A 108 -4.03 5.06 -9.49
CA VAL A 108 -2.97 4.08 -9.22
C VAL A 108 -1.69 4.80 -8.79
N ARG A 109 -1.30 5.88 -9.48
CA ARG A 109 -0.14 6.70 -9.10
C ARG A 109 -0.28 7.29 -7.70
N ALA A 110 -1.44 7.86 -7.40
CA ALA A 110 -1.73 8.47 -6.11
C ALA A 110 -1.75 7.44 -4.96
N GLU A 111 -2.33 6.27 -5.19
CA GLU A 111 -2.31 5.17 -4.21
C GLU A 111 -0.87 4.68 -4.01
N ALA A 112 -0.10 4.47 -5.08
CA ALA A 112 1.28 4.00 -5.00
C ALA A 112 2.15 4.94 -4.17
N ALA A 113 2.09 6.24 -4.43
CA ALA A 113 2.80 7.24 -3.62
C ALA A 113 2.41 7.15 -2.14
N THR A 114 1.10 7.11 -1.85
CA THR A 114 0.59 7.03 -0.46
C THR A 114 1.05 5.76 0.25
N ARG A 115 1.03 4.61 -0.43
CA ARG A 115 1.46 3.33 0.15
C ARG A 115 2.97 3.27 0.34
N LEU A 116 3.74 3.84 -0.57
CA LEU A 116 5.20 3.90 -0.45
C LEU A 116 5.63 4.73 0.76
N GLY A 117 5.00 5.89 0.98
CA GLY A 117 5.26 6.74 2.14
C GLY A 117 5.04 6.02 3.47
N ARG A 118 3.92 5.27 3.57
CA ARG A 118 3.60 4.47 4.76
C ARG A 118 4.53 3.29 4.96
N LEU A 119 4.91 2.60 3.88
CA LEU A 119 5.79 1.43 3.96
C LEU A 119 7.17 1.80 4.50
N TYR A 120 7.64 3.01 4.20
CA TYR A 120 8.97 3.49 4.55
C TYR A 120 8.96 4.66 5.55
N GLU A 121 7.88 4.78 6.32
CA GLU A 121 7.71 5.85 7.30
C GLU A 121 8.85 5.84 8.34
N GLY A 122 9.49 7.00 8.52
CA GLY A 122 10.62 7.17 9.45
C GLY A 122 11.94 6.48 9.05
N THR A 123 11.98 5.73 7.93
CA THR A 123 13.16 4.96 7.54
C THR A 123 14.24 5.78 6.85
N GLN A 124 13.91 6.99 6.36
CA GLN A 124 14.82 7.86 5.62
C GLN A 124 15.44 7.20 4.37
N ARG A 125 14.78 6.20 3.78
CA ARG A 125 15.29 5.47 2.62
C ARG A 125 15.45 6.37 1.39
N GLU A 126 16.71 6.67 1.09
CA GLU A 126 17.09 7.59 0.02
C GLU A 126 16.65 7.18 -1.38
N ASP A 127 16.71 5.89 -1.68
CA ASP A 127 16.32 5.36 -2.98
C ASP A 127 14.81 5.50 -3.24
N MET A 128 14.00 5.43 -2.18
CA MET A 128 12.56 5.67 -2.23
C MET A 128 12.23 7.15 -2.35
N ILE A 129 13.01 8.01 -1.69
CA ILE A 129 12.94 9.47 -1.88
C ILE A 129 13.22 9.83 -3.34
N ASP A 130 14.30 9.29 -3.93
CA ASP A 130 14.68 9.58 -5.32
C ASP A 130 13.62 9.06 -6.31
N LEU A 131 13.03 7.90 -6.03
CA LEU A 131 11.92 7.37 -6.80
C LEU A 131 10.68 8.29 -6.77
N LEU A 132 10.35 8.85 -5.60
CA LEU A 132 9.26 9.82 -5.43
C LEU A 132 9.56 11.16 -6.13
N VAL A 133 10.82 11.63 -6.14
CA VAL A 133 11.24 12.80 -6.91
C VAL A 133 10.99 12.61 -8.40
N GLY A 134 11.40 11.45 -8.93
CA GLY A 134 11.16 11.10 -10.33
C GLY A 134 9.66 11.11 -10.65
N ALA A 135 8.84 10.51 -9.78
CA ALA A 135 7.39 10.51 -9.95
C ALA A 135 6.82 11.94 -9.89
N TYR A 136 7.30 12.81 -8.98
CA TYR A 136 6.80 14.18 -8.87
C TYR A 136 7.02 15.01 -10.14
N LYS A 137 8.17 14.79 -10.80
CA LYS A 137 8.59 15.49 -12.01
C LYS A 137 7.94 14.93 -13.28
N ASP A 138 7.29 13.77 -13.21
CA ASP A 138 6.60 13.18 -14.36
C ASP A 138 5.52 14.12 -14.92
N THR A 139 5.53 14.35 -16.24
CA THR A 139 4.62 15.28 -16.90
C THR A 139 3.16 14.86 -16.81
N ARG A 140 2.87 13.57 -16.62
CA ARG A 140 1.52 13.02 -16.43
C ARG A 140 0.94 13.35 -15.05
N ASN A 141 1.76 13.87 -14.14
CA ASN A 141 1.35 14.35 -12.82
C ASN A 141 1.01 15.86 -12.82
N ARG A 142 0.94 16.47 -14.00
CA ARG A 142 0.52 17.86 -14.21
C ARG A 142 -0.61 17.92 -15.24
N ARG A 143 -1.50 18.90 -15.08
CA ARG A 143 -2.54 19.21 -16.08
C ARG A 143 -2.44 20.69 -16.45
N ARG A 144 -2.03 20.97 -17.70
CA ARG A 144 -1.81 22.34 -18.20
C ARG A 144 -0.86 23.15 -17.30
N GLY A 145 0.28 22.54 -16.95
CA GLY A 145 1.28 23.13 -16.04
C GLY A 145 0.87 23.16 -14.57
N LYS A 146 -0.39 22.89 -14.22
CA LYS A 146 -0.86 22.90 -12.83
C LYS A 146 -0.63 21.56 -12.14
N PRO A 147 -0.34 21.58 -10.83
CA PRO A 147 -0.16 20.37 -10.05
C PRO A 147 -1.45 19.57 -9.96
N MET A 148 -1.32 18.25 -9.99
CA MET A 148 -2.43 17.32 -9.76
C MET A 148 -2.36 16.74 -8.35
N PHE A 149 -3.47 16.15 -7.90
CA PHE A 149 -3.59 15.53 -6.57
C PHE A 149 -2.47 14.51 -6.24
N VAL A 150 -1.94 13.82 -7.24
CA VAL A 150 -0.81 12.90 -7.06
C VAL A 150 0.45 13.60 -6.53
N GLN A 151 0.70 14.87 -6.89
CA GLN A 151 1.87 15.60 -6.39
C GLN A 151 1.77 15.88 -4.88
N THR A 152 0.56 16.17 -4.35
CA THR A 152 0.38 16.30 -2.89
C THR A 152 0.51 14.96 -2.19
N ARG A 153 0.08 13.85 -2.81
CA ARG A 153 0.33 12.49 -2.29
C ARG A 153 1.82 12.14 -2.25
N ILE A 154 2.59 12.56 -3.24
CA ILE A 154 4.04 12.36 -3.28
C ILE A 154 4.72 13.18 -2.17
N LEU A 155 4.35 14.44 -1.99
CA LEU A 155 4.88 15.24 -0.88
C LEU A 155 4.52 14.64 0.48
N TYR A 156 3.28 14.18 0.66
CA TYR A 156 2.90 13.48 1.87
C TYR A 156 3.77 12.24 2.12
N ALA A 157 4.06 11.47 1.07
CA ALA A 157 4.92 10.30 1.16
C ALA A 157 6.36 10.68 1.57
N LEU A 158 6.92 11.74 0.99
CA LEU A 158 8.24 12.27 1.39
C LEU A 158 8.25 12.68 2.86
N HIS A 159 7.20 13.37 3.31
CA HIS A 159 7.04 13.76 4.71
C HIS A 159 7.00 12.55 5.65
N GLN A 160 6.27 11.48 5.28
CA GLN A 160 6.22 10.25 6.07
C GLN A 160 7.59 9.54 6.12
N ILE A 161 8.28 9.41 4.99
CA ILE A 161 9.62 8.79 4.95
C ILE A 161 10.60 9.56 5.86
N GLY A 162 10.50 10.89 5.83
CA GLY A 162 11.24 11.77 6.73
C GLY A 162 12.74 11.83 6.45
N GLY A 163 13.47 12.45 7.39
CA GLY A 163 14.91 12.67 7.28
C GLY A 163 15.29 13.96 6.54
N PRO A 164 16.56 14.41 6.66
CA PRO A 164 17.01 15.68 6.09
C PRO A 164 16.84 15.75 4.56
N LYS A 165 17.15 14.66 3.84
CA LYS A 165 17.01 14.59 2.38
C LYS A 165 15.56 14.76 1.95
N ALA A 166 14.62 14.03 2.57
CA ALA A 166 13.21 14.11 2.19
C ALA A 166 12.65 15.52 2.45
N ARG A 167 13.06 16.16 3.55
CA ARG A 167 12.67 17.53 3.88
C ARG A 167 13.17 18.53 2.84
N LEU A 168 14.48 18.53 2.58
CA LEU A 168 15.11 19.39 1.58
C LEU A 168 14.46 19.23 0.19
N VAL A 169 14.20 17.99 -0.21
CA VAL A 169 13.51 17.67 -1.46
C VAL A 169 12.07 18.21 -1.44
N GLY A 170 11.33 18.00 -0.35
CA GLY A 170 9.97 18.52 -0.20
C GLY A 170 9.89 20.05 -0.30
N ASP A 171 10.83 20.76 0.35
CA ASP A 171 10.96 22.22 0.24
C ASP A 171 11.19 22.65 -1.20
N THR A 172 12.15 21.99 -1.87
CA THR A 172 12.51 22.29 -3.26
C THR A 172 11.31 22.08 -4.19
N LEU A 173 10.69 20.90 -4.15
CA LEU A 173 9.60 20.52 -5.05
C LEU A 173 8.33 21.36 -4.81
N SER A 174 8.02 21.68 -3.55
CA SER A 174 6.83 22.44 -3.21
C SER A 174 6.92 23.93 -3.59
N SER A 175 8.14 24.47 -3.70
CA SER A 175 8.38 25.86 -4.11
C SER A 175 7.92 26.19 -5.53
N GLU A 176 7.77 25.19 -6.40
CA GLU A 176 7.38 25.38 -7.80
C GLU A 176 5.94 25.92 -7.98
N HIS A 177 5.06 25.74 -6.99
CA HIS A 177 3.67 26.17 -7.10
C HIS A 177 3.04 26.48 -5.74
N GLU A 178 2.39 27.63 -5.62
CA GLU A 178 1.85 28.17 -4.35
C GLU A 178 0.92 27.20 -3.61
N LEU A 179 -0.02 26.55 -4.30
CA LEU A 179 -0.91 25.56 -3.70
C LEU A 179 -0.16 24.39 -3.04
N VAL A 180 0.93 23.95 -3.68
CA VAL A 180 1.72 22.82 -3.20
C VAL A 180 2.61 23.25 -2.03
N ARG A 181 3.19 24.45 -2.11
CA ARG A 181 3.92 25.10 -1.00
C ARG A 181 3.09 25.18 0.27
N ARG A 182 1.86 25.70 0.19
CA ARG A 182 0.95 25.77 1.35
C ARG A 182 0.63 24.40 1.94
N TYR A 183 0.45 23.40 1.08
CA TYR A 183 0.20 22.04 1.52
C TYR A 183 1.41 21.48 2.29
N TRP A 184 2.62 21.67 1.77
CA TRP A 184 3.86 21.24 2.41
C TRP A 184 4.06 21.88 3.79
N GLN A 185 3.94 23.20 3.87
CA GLN A 185 4.02 23.95 5.14
C GLN A 185 3.02 23.44 6.18
N LYS A 186 1.80 23.08 5.75
CA LYS A 186 0.80 22.48 6.63
C LYS A 186 1.26 21.13 7.18
N LEU A 187 1.91 20.29 6.39
CA LEU A 187 2.45 19.01 6.85
C LEU A 187 3.53 19.23 7.91
N GLU A 188 4.49 20.14 7.65
CA GLU A 188 5.56 20.44 8.61
C GLU A 188 5.03 20.98 9.94
N HIS A 189 3.96 21.79 9.92
CA HIS A 189 3.36 22.31 11.14
C HIS A 189 2.68 21.24 12.01
N ILE A 190 2.17 20.16 11.40
CA ILE A 190 1.51 19.07 12.14
C ILE A 190 2.51 18.32 13.02
N ASN A 191 3.75 18.15 12.58
CA ASN A 191 4.78 17.38 13.29
C ASN A 191 5.67 18.22 14.23
N ALA A 192 5.52 19.55 14.22
CA ALA A 192 6.24 20.44 15.14
C ALA A 192 5.59 20.50 16.55
N LYS A 193 4.49 19.79 16.76
CA LYS A 193 3.76 19.66 18.03
C LYS A 193 3.97 18.27 18.61
#